data_AF-A0A1E7HTU5-F1
#
_entry.id   AF-A0A1E7HTU5-F1
#
_cell.length_a   1.000
_cell.length_b   1.000
_cell.length_c   1.000
_cell.angle_alpha   90.00
_cell.angle_beta   90.00
_cell.angle_gamma   90.00
#
_symmetry.space_group_name_H-M   'P 1'
#
loop_
_entity.id
_entity.type
_entity.pdbx_description
1 polymer ?
#
loop_
_entity_poly.entity_id
_entity_poly.type
_entity_poly.pdbx_seq_one_letter_code
_entity_poly.pdbx_strand_id
1 'polypeptide(L)'
;MVENTKAVRVAVNVMRSRLTVIGFNIAIVSFMIANIKKVSGGLVVPGLDHTLHVGADMALFMGLALSLISLVAYIISGALDEVGVCTHWSLIAGDLLMYLALAQTVTGFFTPLTASLDMVAGRLPHLASEISILHAAPLIGGGVAWFLATYAGPIVSLVRSPFQRRTNITLGLAYMAVLLALSWVSSYAVLVEAGGSVDGSGAILRVCMELIQPFRW
;
A
#
# COMPACT_ATOMS: atom_id res chain seq x y z
N MET A 1 31.34 -23.22 -18.96
CA MET A 1 29.98 -23.73 -18.69
C MET A 1 29.02 -22.88 -19.48
N VAL A 2 28.39 -23.45 -20.51
CA VAL A 2 27.38 -22.74 -21.30
C VAL A 2 26.10 -22.71 -20.47
N GLU A 3 25.79 -21.55 -19.87
CA GLU A 3 24.46 -21.31 -19.31
C GLU A 3 23.47 -21.46 -20.47
N ASN A 4 22.74 -22.57 -20.47
CA ASN A 4 21.61 -22.77 -21.36
C ASN A 4 20.49 -21.84 -20.87
N THR A 5 20.59 -20.54 -21.18
CA THR A 5 19.62 -19.51 -20.82
C THR A 5 18.35 -19.75 -21.62
N LYS A 6 17.52 -20.70 -21.15
CA LYS A 6 16.13 -20.81 -21.62
C LYS A 6 15.50 -19.43 -21.47
N ALA A 7 15.02 -18.88 -22.59
CA ALA A 7 14.34 -17.60 -22.59
C ALA A 7 13.15 -17.66 -21.62
N VAL A 8 13.10 -16.73 -20.65
CA VAL A 8 12.01 -16.64 -19.68
C VAL A 8 10.71 -16.36 -20.42
N ARG A 9 9.70 -17.21 -20.19
CA ARG A 9 8.36 -17.07 -20.77
C ARG A 9 7.33 -17.31 -19.69
N VAL A 10 6.65 -16.26 -19.26
CA VAL A 10 5.52 -16.33 -18.33
C VAL A 10 4.23 -16.20 -19.10
N ALA A 11 3.24 -17.05 -18.82
CA ALA A 11 1.96 -17.02 -19.52
C ALA A 11 1.16 -15.74 -19.21
N VAL A 12 0.57 -15.11 -20.22
CA VAL A 12 -0.27 -13.89 -20.05
C VAL A 12 -1.48 -14.11 -19.14
N ASN A 13 -1.99 -15.33 -18.99
CA ASN A 13 -3.07 -15.60 -18.02
C ASN A 13 -2.67 -15.24 -16.58
N VAL A 14 -1.40 -15.41 -16.23
CA VAL A 14 -0.86 -14.99 -14.92
C VAL A 14 -0.91 -13.47 -14.81
N MET A 15 -0.49 -12.74 -15.85
CA MET A 15 -0.59 -11.27 -15.92
C MET A 15 -2.03 -10.78 -15.83
N ARG A 16 -2.99 -11.45 -16.48
CA ARG A 16 -4.41 -11.08 -16.47
C ARG A 16 -4.98 -11.04 -15.05
N SER A 17 -4.68 -12.05 -14.23
CA SER A 17 -5.13 -12.08 -12.83
C SER A 17 -4.61 -10.88 -12.02
N ARG A 18 -3.36 -10.48 -12.25
CA ARG A 18 -2.71 -9.34 -11.57
C ARG A 18 -3.27 -8.00 -12.03
N LEU A 19 -3.55 -7.86 -13.33
CA LEU A 19 -4.24 -6.69 -13.89
C LEU A 19 -5.64 -6.53 -13.31
N THR A 20 -6.36 -7.63 -13.09
CA THR A 20 -7.68 -7.59 -12.43
C THR A 20 -7.55 -7.07 -11.00
N VAL A 21 -6.59 -7.56 -10.21
CA VAL A 21 -6.34 -7.07 -8.85
C VAL A 21 -6.03 -5.56 -8.84
N ILE A 22 -5.20 -5.09 -9.76
CA ILE A 22 -4.91 -3.65 -9.89
C ILE A 22 -6.16 -2.85 -10.28
N GLY A 23 -6.93 -3.33 -11.25
CA GLY A 23 -8.16 -2.67 -11.69
C GLY A 23 -9.14 -2.51 -10.53
N PHE A 24 -9.30 -3.56 -9.71
CA PHE A 24 -10.09 -3.48 -8.48
C PHE A 24 -9.49 -2.50 -7.47
N ASN A 25 -8.16 -2.51 -7.27
CA ASN A 25 -7.51 -1.58 -6.34
C ASN A 25 -7.75 -0.12 -6.76
N ILE A 26 -7.61 0.19 -8.05
CA ILE A 26 -7.88 1.54 -8.60
C ILE A 26 -9.34 1.92 -8.35
N ALA A 27 -10.29 1.01 -8.58
CA ALA A 27 -11.71 1.29 -8.35
C ALA A 27 -12.01 1.57 -6.87
N ILE A 28 -11.47 0.74 -5.96
CA ILE A 28 -11.64 0.92 -4.52
C ILE A 28 -11.02 2.25 -4.08
N VAL A 29 -9.78 2.52 -4.44
CA VAL A 29 -9.08 3.76 -4.07
C VAL A 29 -9.83 4.99 -4.61
N SER A 30 -10.31 4.95 -5.85
CA SER A 30 -11.09 6.05 -6.43
C SER A 30 -12.40 6.28 -5.69
N PHE A 31 -13.11 5.20 -5.33
CA PHE A 31 -14.33 5.29 -4.52
C PHE A 31 -14.03 5.86 -3.13
N MET A 32 -12.92 5.46 -2.51
CA MET A 32 -12.53 5.93 -1.20
C MET A 32 -12.14 7.41 -1.19
N ILE A 33 -11.32 7.86 -2.15
CA ILE A 33 -10.95 9.28 -2.31
C ILE A 33 -12.20 10.14 -2.48
N ALA A 34 -13.22 9.65 -3.19
CA ALA A 34 -14.48 10.37 -3.36
C ALA A 34 -15.32 10.46 -2.07
N ASN A 35 -15.13 9.55 -1.12
CA ASN A 35 -15.95 9.45 0.10
C ASN A 35 -15.22 9.85 1.40
N ILE A 36 -13.89 9.92 1.40
CA ILE A 36 -13.09 10.27 2.59
C ILE A 36 -13.45 11.65 3.15
N LYS A 37 -13.86 12.58 2.28
CA LYS A 37 -14.34 13.93 2.64
C LYS A 37 -15.61 13.92 3.49
N LYS A 38 -16.36 12.81 3.48
CA LYS A 38 -17.61 12.64 4.25
C LYS A 38 -17.35 12.00 5.62
N VAL A 39 -16.13 11.52 5.86
CA VAL A 39 -15.76 10.86 7.11
C VAL A 39 -15.40 11.93 8.15
N SER A 40 -16.06 11.90 9.29
CA SER A 40 -15.78 12.80 10.42
C SER A 40 -14.40 12.54 11.04
N GLY A 41 -13.87 13.49 11.81
CA GLY A 41 -12.63 13.31 12.59
C GLY A 41 -11.35 13.77 11.89
N GLY A 42 -11.44 14.35 10.68
CA GLY A 42 -10.29 14.91 9.98
C GLY A 42 -9.95 16.35 10.42
N LEU A 43 -8.78 16.83 9.99
CA LEU A 43 -8.30 18.18 10.24
C LEU A 43 -9.19 19.21 9.53
N VAL A 44 -9.70 20.20 10.29
CA VAL A 44 -10.43 21.34 9.74
C VAL A 44 -9.42 22.43 9.38
N VAL A 45 -9.19 22.65 8.09
CA VAL A 45 -8.26 23.68 7.60
C VAL A 45 -9.05 24.92 7.16
N PRO A 46 -8.73 26.12 7.66
CA PRO A 46 -9.37 27.35 7.21
C PRO A 46 -9.26 27.53 5.69
N GLY A 47 -10.40 27.75 5.02
CA GLY A 47 -10.46 27.91 3.57
C GLY A 47 -10.77 26.64 2.78
N LEU A 48 -10.95 25.48 3.44
CA LEU A 48 -11.45 24.26 2.82
C LEU A 48 -12.85 23.92 3.34
N ASP A 49 -13.77 23.57 2.43
CA ASP A 49 -15.16 23.21 2.76
C ASP A 49 -15.32 21.78 3.33
N HIS A 50 -14.21 21.06 3.55
CA HIS A 50 -14.22 19.67 4.02
C HIS A 50 -13.06 19.38 4.95
N THR A 51 -13.23 18.36 5.79
CA THR A 51 -12.17 17.85 6.67
C THR A 51 -11.14 17.07 5.85
N LEU A 52 -9.86 17.28 6.16
CA LEU A 52 -8.74 16.55 5.56
C LEU A 52 -8.28 15.42 6.49
N HIS A 53 -8.18 14.22 5.94
CA HIS A 53 -7.54 13.08 6.61
C HIS A 53 -6.20 12.86 5.93
N VAL A 54 -5.26 13.78 6.13
CA VAL A 54 -3.97 13.84 5.42
C VAL A 54 -3.27 12.48 5.36
N GLY A 55 -3.25 11.71 6.44
CA GLY A 55 -2.65 10.37 6.49
C GLY A 55 -3.32 9.41 5.52
N ALA A 56 -4.65 9.33 5.57
CA ALA A 56 -5.44 8.45 4.73
C ALA A 56 -5.50 8.94 3.27
N ASP A 57 -5.63 10.25 3.03
CA ASP A 57 -5.60 10.88 1.72
C ASP A 57 -4.26 10.59 1.02
N MET A 58 -3.13 10.82 1.70
CA MET A 58 -1.81 10.54 1.13
C MET A 58 -1.63 9.05 0.84
N ALA A 59 -2.04 8.17 1.76
CA ALA A 59 -1.98 6.73 1.52
C ALA A 59 -2.79 6.34 0.26
N LEU A 60 -4.01 6.83 0.12
CA LEU A 60 -4.85 6.54 -1.05
C LEU A 60 -4.27 7.09 -2.35
N PHE A 61 -3.77 8.33 -2.39
CA PHE A 61 -3.15 8.89 -3.59
C PHE A 61 -1.86 8.17 -3.97
N MET A 62 -1.03 7.79 -3.00
CA MET A 62 0.17 6.97 -3.26
C MET A 62 -0.21 5.57 -3.75
N GLY A 63 -1.25 4.96 -3.17
CA GLY A 63 -1.81 3.69 -3.64
C GLY A 63 -2.31 3.76 -5.08
N LEU A 64 -2.98 4.85 -5.47
CA LEU A 64 -3.40 5.09 -6.85
C LEU A 64 -2.20 5.23 -7.79
N ALA A 65 -1.23 6.06 -7.43
CA ALA A 65 -0.03 6.30 -8.24
C ALA A 65 0.75 4.99 -8.48
N LEU A 66 0.99 4.22 -7.42
CA LEU A 66 1.66 2.92 -7.50
C LEU A 66 0.88 1.91 -8.34
N SER A 67 -0.47 1.92 -8.25
CA SER A 67 -1.32 1.06 -9.08
C SER A 67 -1.18 1.38 -10.57
N LEU A 68 -1.14 2.67 -10.93
CA LEU A 68 -0.96 3.12 -12.32
C LEU A 68 0.45 2.78 -12.84
N ILE A 69 1.50 3.00 -12.03
CA ILE A 69 2.87 2.63 -12.41
C ILE A 69 2.98 1.12 -12.58
N SER A 70 2.37 0.34 -11.68
CA SER A 70 2.32 -1.11 -11.79
C SER A 70 1.58 -1.60 -13.03
N LEU A 71 0.48 -0.93 -13.41
CA LEU A 71 -0.26 -1.22 -14.64
C LEU A 71 0.65 -1.04 -15.87
N VAL A 72 1.37 0.08 -15.92
CA VAL A 72 2.32 0.38 -17.01
C VAL A 72 3.46 -0.64 -17.02
N ALA A 73 4.02 -1.01 -15.87
CA ALA A 73 5.07 -2.02 -15.76
C ALA A 73 4.64 -3.38 -16.33
N TYR A 74 3.39 -3.78 -16.06
CA TYR A 74 2.80 -4.98 -16.65
C TYR A 74 2.63 -4.86 -18.17
N ILE A 75 2.12 -3.73 -18.68
CA ILE A 75 1.99 -3.49 -20.13
C ILE A 75 3.36 -3.61 -20.82
N ILE A 76 4.40 -2.98 -20.26
CA ILE A 76 5.78 -3.06 -20.78
C ILE A 76 6.33 -4.50 -20.74
N SER A 77 5.84 -5.33 -19.81
CA SER A 77 6.35 -6.70 -19.65
C SER A 77 5.90 -7.69 -20.73
N GLY A 78 4.81 -7.37 -21.44
CA GLY A 78 4.25 -8.21 -22.49
C GLY A 78 5.12 -8.20 -23.75
N ALA A 79 5.39 -9.38 -24.29
CA ALA A 79 5.93 -9.50 -25.64
C ALA A 79 4.80 -9.33 -26.66
N LEU A 80 5.10 -8.66 -27.77
CA LEU A 80 4.23 -8.64 -28.95
C LEU A 80 4.47 -9.92 -29.75
N ASP A 81 3.89 -11.03 -29.30
CA ASP A 81 3.96 -12.33 -29.97
C ASP A 81 2.57 -13.01 -30.04
N GLU A 82 2.43 -14.01 -30.92
CA GLU A 82 1.15 -14.70 -31.13
C GLU A 82 0.70 -15.53 -29.92
N VAL A 83 1.64 -15.89 -29.05
CA VAL A 83 1.40 -16.73 -27.86
C VAL A 83 0.96 -15.89 -26.66
N GLY A 84 1.31 -14.60 -26.63
CA GLY A 84 1.05 -13.72 -25.50
C GLY A 84 1.85 -14.19 -24.28
N VAL A 85 3.15 -13.90 -24.25
CA VAL A 85 4.01 -14.20 -23.09
C VAL A 85 4.65 -12.94 -22.52
N CYS A 86 4.92 -12.94 -21.22
CA CYS A 86 5.72 -11.91 -20.56
C CYS A 86 7.16 -12.39 -20.45
N THR A 87 8.11 -11.59 -20.92
CA THR A 87 9.54 -11.96 -21.01
C THR A 87 10.46 -11.02 -20.24
N HIS A 88 9.94 -9.87 -19.78
CA HIS A 88 10.74 -8.80 -19.22
C HIS A 88 10.58 -8.70 -17.69
N TRP A 89 11.65 -8.31 -17.00
CA TRP A 89 11.71 -8.23 -15.54
C TRP A 89 10.72 -7.22 -14.95
N SER A 90 10.21 -6.29 -15.77
CA SER A 90 9.16 -5.34 -15.40
C SER A 90 7.88 -6.02 -14.92
N LEU A 91 7.68 -7.30 -15.26
CA LEU A 91 6.62 -8.13 -14.67
C LEU A 91 6.73 -8.19 -13.15
N ILE A 92 7.93 -8.46 -12.63
CA ILE A 92 8.17 -8.56 -11.18
C ILE A 92 8.16 -7.17 -10.54
N ALA A 93 8.66 -6.15 -11.24
CA ALA A 93 8.51 -4.77 -10.77
C ALA A 93 7.03 -4.38 -10.62
N GLY A 94 6.18 -4.79 -11.57
CA GLY A 94 4.72 -4.67 -11.47
C GLY A 94 4.19 -5.38 -10.23
N ASP A 95 4.54 -6.66 -10.01
CA ASP A 95 4.10 -7.40 -8.81
C ASP A 95 4.44 -6.64 -7.50
N LEU A 96 5.67 -6.14 -7.41
CA LEU A 96 6.17 -5.42 -6.24
C LEU A 96 5.42 -4.10 -5.99
N LEU A 97 5.19 -3.31 -7.03
CA LEU A 97 4.46 -2.04 -6.94
C LEU A 97 2.97 -2.27 -6.68
N MET A 98 2.37 -3.31 -7.26
CA MET A 98 1.00 -3.73 -6.96
C MET A 98 0.83 -4.04 -5.48
N TYR A 99 1.76 -4.79 -4.88
CA TYR A 99 1.71 -5.11 -3.46
C TYR A 99 1.86 -3.87 -2.56
N LEU A 100 2.75 -2.94 -2.89
CA LEU A 100 2.83 -1.65 -2.19
C LEU A 100 1.54 -0.84 -2.34
N ALA A 101 0.97 -0.81 -3.53
CA ALA A 101 -0.30 -0.12 -3.78
C ALA A 101 -1.43 -0.67 -2.92
N LEU A 102 -1.52 -2.00 -2.79
CA LEU A 102 -2.49 -2.67 -1.92
C LEU A 102 -2.26 -2.31 -0.45
N ALA A 103 -1.01 -2.32 0.02
CA ALA A 103 -0.68 -1.93 1.39
C ALA A 103 -1.14 -0.49 1.69
N GLN A 104 -0.89 0.44 0.76
CA GLN A 104 -1.33 1.83 0.89
C GLN A 104 -2.86 1.96 0.88
N THR A 105 -3.57 1.19 0.06
CA THR A 105 -5.04 1.14 0.09
C THR A 105 -5.55 0.64 1.44
N VAL A 106 -4.95 -0.41 2.00
CA VAL A 106 -5.31 -0.93 3.33
C VAL A 106 -5.12 0.15 4.39
N THR A 107 -3.98 0.84 4.39
CA THR A 107 -3.73 1.96 5.31
C THR A 107 -4.76 3.07 5.17
N GLY A 108 -5.03 3.50 3.94
CA GLY A 108 -6.04 4.52 3.65
C GLY A 108 -7.46 4.13 4.05
N PHE A 109 -7.75 2.83 4.16
CA PHE A 109 -9.07 2.32 4.53
C PHE A 109 -9.24 2.16 6.04
N PHE A 110 -8.29 1.50 6.68
CA PHE A 110 -8.40 1.14 8.09
C PHE A 110 -8.07 2.32 9.02
N THR A 111 -7.22 3.26 8.62
CA THR A 111 -6.90 4.44 9.45
C THR A 111 -8.14 5.28 9.79
N PRO A 112 -8.93 5.79 8.81
CA PRO A 112 -10.10 6.62 9.13
C PRO A 112 -11.25 5.84 9.75
N LEU A 113 -11.37 4.54 9.46
CA LEU A 113 -12.32 3.66 10.13
C LEU A 113 -12.03 3.58 11.64
N THR A 114 -10.76 3.47 12.01
CA THR A 114 -10.36 3.32 13.41
C THR A 114 -10.57 4.61 14.20
N ALA A 115 -10.20 5.76 13.62
CA ALA A 115 -10.54 7.07 14.18
C ALA A 115 -12.07 7.24 14.38
N SER A 116 -12.87 6.66 13.46
CA SER A 116 -14.34 6.69 13.60
C SER A 116 -14.84 5.83 14.76
N LEU A 117 -14.23 4.67 15.00
CA LEU A 117 -14.55 3.81 16.15
C LEU A 117 -14.15 4.46 17.47
N ASP A 118 -13.03 5.16 17.53
CA ASP A 118 -12.60 5.92 18.72
C ASP A 118 -13.60 7.02 19.09
N MET A 119 -14.13 7.74 18.09
CA MET A 119 -15.18 8.73 18.32
C MET A 119 -16.47 8.10 18.86
N VAL A 120 -16.84 6.90 18.40
CA VAL A 120 -18.00 6.17 18.91
C VAL A 120 -17.75 5.71 20.35
N ALA A 121 -16.56 5.18 20.64
CA ALA A 121 -16.14 4.79 21.99
C ALA A 121 -16.24 5.97 22.98
N GLY A 122 -15.79 7.15 22.57
CA GLY A 122 -15.89 8.37 23.38
C GLY A 122 -17.32 8.84 23.64
N ARG A 123 -18.27 8.55 22.74
CA ARG A 123 -19.69 8.93 22.89
C ARG A 123 -20.52 7.90 23.66
N LEU A 124 -20.14 6.63 23.65
CA LEU A 124 -20.89 5.53 24.26
C LEU A 124 -20.02 4.75 25.26
N PRO A 125 -19.56 5.39 26.35
CA PRO A 125 -18.62 4.76 27.29
C PRO A 125 -19.20 3.53 28.01
N HIS A 126 -20.52 3.39 28.07
CA HIS A 126 -21.20 2.23 28.65
C HIS A 126 -21.14 0.97 27.77
N LEU A 127 -20.71 1.08 26.51
CA LEU A 127 -20.51 -0.02 25.56
C LEU A 127 -19.02 -0.25 25.24
N ALA A 128 -18.11 0.22 26.10
CA ALA A 128 -16.68 0.20 25.83
C ALA A 128 -16.14 -1.21 25.54
N SER A 129 -16.67 -2.23 26.21
CA SER A 129 -16.31 -3.64 25.96
C SER A 129 -16.66 -4.09 24.54
N GLU A 130 -17.87 -3.81 24.07
CA GLU A 130 -18.37 -4.18 22.76
C GLU A 130 -17.63 -3.42 21.66
N ILE A 131 -17.38 -2.12 21.89
CA ILE A 131 -16.64 -1.28 20.95
C ILE A 131 -15.18 -1.73 20.85
N SER A 132 -14.57 -2.21 21.94
CA SER A 132 -13.21 -2.75 21.89
C SER A 132 -13.09 -4.00 21.00
N ILE A 133 -14.12 -4.84 20.96
CA ILE A 133 -14.18 -6.01 20.06
C ILE A 133 -14.31 -5.53 18.61
N LEU A 134 -15.16 -4.52 18.36
CA LEU A 134 -15.32 -3.89 17.06
C LEU A 134 -14.05 -3.19 16.58
N HIS A 135 -13.17 -2.75 17.48
CA HIS A 135 -11.86 -2.18 17.18
C HIS A 135 -10.82 -3.26 16.86
N ALA A 136 -10.86 -4.40 17.56
CA ALA A 136 -9.92 -5.50 17.35
C ALA A 136 -10.09 -6.16 15.96
N ALA A 137 -11.31 -6.28 15.46
CA ALA A 137 -11.58 -6.89 14.15
C ALA A 137 -10.88 -6.18 12.96
N PRO A 138 -11.04 -4.87 12.74
CA PRO A 138 -10.34 -4.13 11.68
C PRO A 138 -8.84 -4.07 11.92
N LEU A 139 -8.38 -3.98 13.17
CA LEU A 139 -6.96 -4.01 13.51
C LEU A 139 -6.30 -5.32 13.07
N ILE A 140 -6.90 -6.47 13.41
CA ILE A 140 -6.37 -7.79 13.07
C ILE A 140 -6.51 -8.03 11.57
N GLY A 141 -7.71 -7.82 11.01
CA GLY A 141 -7.99 -8.09 9.60
C GLY A 141 -7.19 -7.19 8.66
N GLY A 142 -7.21 -5.89 8.92
CA GLY A 142 -6.40 -4.90 8.20
C GLY A 142 -4.91 -5.14 8.41
N GLY A 143 -4.48 -5.44 9.64
CA GLY A 143 -3.07 -5.66 9.96
C GLY A 143 -2.48 -6.88 9.24
N VAL A 144 -3.24 -7.98 9.19
CA VAL A 144 -2.85 -9.16 8.40
C VAL A 144 -2.80 -8.83 6.91
N ALA A 145 -3.83 -8.15 6.37
CA ALA A 145 -3.85 -7.76 4.96
C ALA A 145 -2.65 -6.87 4.60
N TRP A 146 -2.35 -5.88 5.45
CA TRP A 146 -1.22 -4.97 5.28
C TRP A 146 0.12 -5.69 5.38
N PHE A 147 0.29 -6.60 6.34
CA PHE A 147 1.52 -7.39 6.49
C PHE A 147 1.76 -8.29 5.28
N LEU A 148 0.70 -8.94 4.78
CA LEU A 148 0.78 -9.79 3.60
C LEU A 148 1.14 -8.97 2.35
N ALA A 149 0.54 -7.79 2.19
CA ALA A 149 0.84 -6.89 1.08
C ALA A 149 2.25 -6.28 1.17
N THR A 150 2.70 -5.91 2.37
CA THR A 150 3.99 -5.22 2.57
C THR A 150 5.18 -6.18 2.59
N TYR A 151 5.01 -7.41 3.08
CA TYR A 151 6.17 -8.30 3.28
C TYR A 151 6.02 -9.62 2.55
N ALA A 152 4.96 -10.37 2.84
CA ALA A 152 4.85 -11.75 2.35
C ALA A 152 4.73 -11.82 0.81
N GLY A 153 3.85 -11.01 0.22
CA GLY A 153 3.63 -10.94 -1.23
C GLY A 153 4.90 -10.60 -2.02
N PRO A 154 5.59 -9.50 -1.69
CA PRO A 154 6.86 -9.12 -2.32
C PRO A 154 7.94 -10.20 -2.21
N ILE A 155 8.12 -10.80 -1.03
CA ILE A 155 9.10 -11.88 -0.81
C ILE A 155 8.77 -13.09 -1.71
N VAL A 156 7.50 -13.53 -1.72
CA VAL A 156 7.08 -14.67 -2.54
C VAL A 156 7.26 -14.37 -4.03
N SER A 157 6.97 -13.14 -4.47
CA SER A 157 7.19 -12.71 -5.86
C SER A 157 8.66 -12.78 -6.27
N LEU A 158 9.57 -12.28 -5.42
CA LEU A 158 11.02 -12.32 -5.66
C LEU A 158 11.59 -13.73 -5.62
N VAL A 159 11.14 -14.57 -4.67
CA VAL A 159 11.61 -15.96 -4.53
C VAL A 159 11.15 -16.84 -5.69
N ARG A 160 9.93 -16.63 -6.19
CA ARG A 160 9.37 -17.38 -7.32
C ARG A 160 9.70 -16.76 -8.69
N SER A 161 10.46 -15.66 -8.70
CA SER A 161 10.82 -14.97 -9.93
C SER A 161 11.69 -15.85 -10.84
N PRO A 162 11.32 -16.03 -12.12
CA PRO A 162 12.12 -16.79 -13.08
C PRO A 162 13.34 -16.01 -13.62
N PHE A 163 13.55 -14.76 -13.18
CA PHE A 163 14.63 -13.90 -13.65
C PHE A 163 15.94 -14.13 -12.89
N GLN A 164 17.04 -13.65 -13.46
CA GLN A 164 18.38 -13.80 -12.86
C GLN A 164 18.44 -13.21 -11.45
N ARG A 165 19.24 -13.85 -10.59
CA ARG A 165 19.40 -13.45 -9.18
C ARG A 165 19.80 -11.99 -9.01
N ARG A 166 20.68 -11.46 -9.89
CA ARG A 166 21.10 -10.05 -9.85
C ARG A 166 19.91 -9.11 -10.05
N THR A 167 19.07 -9.38 -11.05
CA THR A 167 17.85 -8.60 -11.30
C THR A 167 16.90 -8.65 -10.11
N ASN A 168 16.68 -9.82 -9.51
CA ASN A 168 15.81 -9.95 -8.34
C ASN A 168 16.35 -9.21 -7.12
N ILE A 169 17.68 -9.21 -6.90
CA ILE A 169 18.31 -8.42 -5.82
C ILE A 169 18.11 -6.93 -6.08
N THR A 170 18.37 -6.45 -7.29
CA THR A 170 18.17 -5.04 -7.65
C THR A 170 16.71 -4.62 -7.45
N LEU A 171 15.74 -5.45 -7.86
CA LEU A 171 14.32 -5.20 -7.65
C LEU A 171 13.94 -5.21 -6.16
N GLY A 172 14.51 -6.11 -5.36
CA GLY A 172 14.32 -6.11 -3.91
C GLY A 172 14.88 -4.86 -3.23
N LEU A 173 16.05 -4.38 -3.66
CA LEU A 173 16.62 -3.12 -3.14
C LEU A 173 15.78 -1.92 -3.55
N ALA A 174 15.33 -1.86 -4.82
CA ALA A 174 14.44 -0.82 -5.30
C ALA A 174 13.11 -0.82 -4.53
N TYR A 175 12.54 -2.00 -4.27
CA TYR A 175 11.36 -2.16 -3.44
C TYR A 175 11.57 -1.57 -2.03
N MET A 176 12.68 -1.91 -1.37
CA MET A 176 12.99 -1.39 -0.04
C MET A 176 13.15 0.14 -0.05
N ALA A 177 13.79 0.70 -1.09
CA ALA A 177 13.92 2.14 -1.24
C ALA A 177 12.56 2.85 -1.39
N VAL A 178 11.66 2.29 -2.21
CA VAL A 178 10.29 2.82 -2.36
C VAL A 178 9.50 2.67 -1.06
N LEU A 179 9.58 1.53 -0.39
CA LEU A 179 8.92 1.31 0.90
C LEU A 179 9.37 2.35 1.94
N LEU A 180 10.68 2.59 2.06
CA LEU A 180 11.23 3.61 2.97
C LEU A 180 10.77 5.03 2.60
N ALA A 181 10.72 5.36 1.31
CA ALA A 181 10.20 6.64 0.84
C ALA A 181 8.70 6.81 1.18
N LEU A 182 7.90 5.76 1.05
CA LEU A 182 6.49 5.77 1.44
C LEU A 182 6.32 5.93 2.95
N SER A 183 7.07 5.16 3.75
CA SER A 183 7.09 5.31 5.21
C SER A 183 7.52 6.71 5.64
N TRP A 184 8.46 7.32 4.92
CA TRP A 184 8.83 8.72 5.14
C TRP A 184 7.64 9.66 4.89
N VAL A 185 6.98 9.56 3.74
CA VAL A 185 5.79 10.37 3.42
C VAL A 185 4.69 10.19 4.46
N SER A 186 4.37 8.94 4.84
CA SER A 186 3.38 8.65 5.88
C SER A 186 3.73 9.29 7.22
N SER A 187 5.00 9.27 7.62
CA SER A 187 5.44 9.88 8.88
C SER A 187 5.20 11.40 8.93
N TYR A 188 5.34 12.08 7.79
CA TYR A 188 5.05 13.51 7.68
C TYR A 188 3.55 13.79 7.63
N ALA A 189 2.77 12.95 6.96
CA ALA A 189 1.32 13.09 6.94
C ALA A 189 0.74 13.03 8.37
N VAL A 190 1.22 12.08 9.17
CA VAL A 190 0.86 11.94 10.59
C VAL A 190 1.30 13.15 11.41
N LEU A 191 2.50 13.68 11.16
CA LEU A 191 2.99 14.86 11.87
C LEU A 191 2.10 16.09 11.61
N VAL A 192 1.67 16.27 10.36
CA VAL A 192 0.77 17.35 9.95
C VAL A 192 -0.58 17.20 10.65
N GLU A 193 -1.14 15.99 10.73
CA GLU A 193 -2.40 15.74 11.45
C GLU A 193 -2.27 15.98 12.96
N ALA A 194 -1.14 15.61 13.55
CA ALA A 194 -0.89 15.80 14.98
C ALA A 194 -0.57 17.26 15.36
N GLY A 195 -0.43 18.18 14.39
CA GLY A 195 -0.10 19.58 14.62
C GLY A 195 1.30 19.80 15.24
N GLY A 196 2.21 18.82 15.12
CA GLY A 196 3.51 18.84 15.78
C GLY A 196 4.63 19.46 14.94
N SER A 197 5.63 20.05 15.59
CA SER A 197 6.89 20.48 14.97
C SER A 197 7.92 19.34 14.89
N VAL A 198 8.83 19.41 13.91
CA VAL A 198 9.90 18.41 13.73
C VAL A 198 11.02 18.68 14.73
N ASP A 199 11.10 17.90 15.81
CA ASP A 199 12.35 17.74 16.56
C ASP A 199 13.18 16.64 15.90
N GLY A 200 14.38 16.99 15.44
CA GLY A 200 15.25 16.14 14.61
C GLY A 200 15.67 14.81 15.24
N SER A 201 15.54 14.65 16.56
CA SER A 201 15.90 13.41 17.27
C SER A 201 14.87 12.27 17.12
N GLY A 202 13.63 12.58 16.72
CA GLY A 202 12.54 11.60 16.61
C GLY A 202 12.23 11.09 15.21
N ALA A 203 12.88 11.62 14.17
CA ALA A 203 12.52 11.35 12.77
C ALA A 203 12.71 9.88 12.36
N ILE A 204 13.86 9.28 12.72
CA ILE A 204 14.16 7.88 12.37
C ILE A 204 13.19 6.92 13.07
N LEU A 205 12.93 7.15 14.37
CA LEU A 205 12.00 6.31 15.14
C LEU A 205 10.59 6.36 14.55
N ARG A 206 10.11 7.54 14.10
CA ARG A 206 8.81 7.66 13.44
C ARG A 206 8.74 6.86 12.15
N VAL A 207 9.78 6.95 11.30
CA VAL A 207 9.84 6.18 10.05
C VAL A 207 9.86 4.67 10.34
N CYS A 208 10.56 4.24 11.40
CA CYS A 208 10.53 2.85 11.84
C CYS A 208 9.13 2.42 12.31
N MET A 209 8.37 3.28 12.99
CA MET A 209 6.99 3.01 13.36
C MET A 209 6.07 2.90 12.13
N GLU A 210 6.37 3.61 11.05
CA GLU A 210 5.67 3.49 9.76
C GLU A 210 6.01 2.20 8.99
N LEU A 211 7.00 1.42 9.44
CA LEU A 211 7.20 0.05 8.97
C LEU A 211 6.30 -0.94 9.73
N ILE A 212 5.53 -0.47 10.70
CA ILE A 212 4.67 -1.30 11.55
C ILE A 212 3.30 -0.60 11.69
N GLN A 213 2.78 -0.08 10.57
CA GLN A 213 1.56 0.75 10.54
C GLN A 213 0.36 0.15 11.29
N PRO A 214 0.07 -1.16 11.20
CA PRO A 214 -1.09 -1.72 11.89
C PRO A 214 -1.07 -1.54 13.39
N PHE A 215 0.10 -1.46 14.04
CA PHE A 215 0.17 -1.25 15.49
C PHE A 215 -0.16 0.18 15.93
N ARG A 216 -0.41 1.07 14.96
CA ARG A 216 -0.84 2.44 15.21
C ARG A 216 -2.33 2.66 14.96
N TRP A 217 -3.00 1.71 14.32
CA TRP A 217 -4.43 1.78 14.11
C TRP A 217 -5.11 1.50 15.44
#